data_AF-A0A0R2CF60-F1
#
_entry.id   AF-A0A0R2CF60-F1
#
_cell.length_a   1.000
_cell.length_b   1.000
_cell.length_c   1.000
_cell.angle_alpha   90.00
_cell.angle_beta   90.00
_cell.angle_gamma   90.00
#
_symmetry.space_group_name_H-M   'P 1'
#
loop_
_entity.id
_entity.type
_entity.pdbx_description
1 polymer ?
#
loop_
_entity_poly.entity_id
_entity_poly.type
_entity_poly.pdbx_seq_one_letter_code
_entity_poly.pdbx_strand_id
1 'polypeptide(L)'
;MWIWLFNFFFHNMLFREIIIVVLMVWVLFRFYHEYMRAANSHSDRIRRFGTRNIVIFTRKVLVTLLLVLVLVLAYDRVLPHWGIGAEQALAARKADRANSQSQAASLQRVSRSSSKATSSKRVSSKVSHSSQTKQSSHKSKTRRSRKQVAKRSSSSQNLNRGSKQTAVAIVQRYFKKHPDEKSSDIDTFKYAGKTTAYERVAYQVGGYAKGNTKMLHLFYVYKDGRIATVY
;
A
#
# COMPACT_ATOMS: atom_id res chain seq x y z
N MET A 1 21.92 -9.44 -29.32
CA MET A 1 21.48 -8.07 -29.70
C MET A 1 20.63 -7.40 -28.61
N TRP A 2 19.60 -8.05 -28.07
CA TRP A 2 18.73 -7.49 -27.02
C TRP A 2 19.43 -7.05 -25.73
N ILE A 3 20.47 -7.75 -25.29
CA ILE A 3 21.23 -7.44 -24.06
C ILE A 3 22.01 -6.12 -24.18
N TRP A 4 22.54 -5.83 -25.37
CA TRP A 4 23.27 -4.57 -25.64
C TRP A 4 22.33 -3.37 -25.69
N LEU A 5 21.14 -3.55 -26.28
CA LEU A 5 20.07 -2.56 -26.26
C LEU A 5 19.62 -2.25 -24.83
N PHE A 6 19.38 -3.29 -24.02
CA PHE A 6 19.06 -3.13 -22.60
C PHE A 6 20.14 -2.31 -21.88
N ASN A 7 21.41 -2.67 -22.04
CA ASN A 7 22.50 -2.01 -21.32
C ASN A 7 22.64 -0.52 -21.70
N PHE A 8 22.44 -0.17 -22.97
CA PHE A 8 22.43 1.22 -23.46
C PHE A 8 21.28 2.05 -22.85
N PHE A 9 20.09 1.46 -22.71
CA PHE A 9 18.93 2.10 -22.09
C PHE A 9 19.14 2.36 -20.59
N PHE A 10 19.81 1.45 -19.88
CA PHE A 10 20.05 1.59 -18.43
C PHE A 10 21.19 2.55 -18.07
N HIS A 11 22.12 2.81 -19.00
CA HIS A 11 23.25 3.73 -18.76
C HIS A 11 22.88 5.22 -18.91
N ASN A 12 21.82 5.54 -19.66
CA ASN A 12 21.41 6.92 -19.86
C ASN A 12 20.48 7.38 -18.74
N MET A 13 20.99 8.22 -17.83
CA MET A 13 20.25 8.86 -16.73
C MET A 13 18.91 9.47 -17.19
N LEU A 14 18.92 10.13 -18.35
CA LEU A 14 17.74 10.77 -18.96
C LEU A 14 16.64 9.76 -19.35
N PHE A 15 17.01 8.63 -19.97
CA PHE A 15 16.04 7.61 -20.36
C PHE A 15 15.39 6.95 -19.15
N ARG A 16 16.14 6.77 -18.07
CA ARG A 16 15.61 6.19 -16.83
C ARG A 16 14.53 7.07 -16.21
N GLU A 17 14.75 8.38 -16.20
CA GLU A 17 13.77 9.35 -15.67
C GLU A 17 12.52 9.42 -16.56
N ILE A 18 12.69 9.45 -17.89
CA ILE A 18 11.57 9.42 -18.84
C ILE A 18 10.73 8.15 -18.67
N ILE A 19 11.35 6.99 -18.50
CA ILE A 19 10.63 5.72 -18.27
C ILE A 19 9.79 5.78 -16.99
N ILE A 20 10.30 6.37 -15.91
CA ILE A 20 9.56 6.52 -14.65
C ILE A 20 8.35 7.45 -14.84
N VAL A 21 8.53 8.57 -15.53
CA VAL A 21 7.44 9.51 -15.83
C VAL A 21 6.37 8.84 -16.69
N VAL A 22 6.77 8.14 -17.76
CA VAL A 22 5.85 7.40 -18.63
C VAL A 22 5.08 6.34 -17.84
N LEU A 23 5.76 5.59 -16.97
CA LEU A 23 5.12 4.59 -16.10
C LEU A 23 4.13 5.24 -15.13
N MET A 24 4.46 6.40 -14.56
CA MET A 24 3.55 7.13 -13.68
C MET A 24 2.30 7.61 -14.43
N VAL A 25 2.48 8.20 -15.62
CA VAL A 25 1.37 8.66 -16.48
C VAL A 25 0.49 7.48 -16.90
N TRP A 26 1.10 6.34 -17.26
CA TRP A 26 0.37 5.13 -17.64
C TRP A 26 -0.48 4.59 -16.47
N VAL A 27 0.06 4.57 -15.25
CA VAL A 27 -0.69 4.19 -14.05
C VAL A 27 -1.87 5.14 -13.79
N LEU A 28 -1.66 6.45 -13.93
CA LEU A 28 -2.70 7.48 -13.84
C LEU A 28 -3.80 7.27 -14.87
N PHE A 29 -3.43 7.01 -16.13
CA PHE A 29 -4.38 6.76 -17.21
C PHE A 29 -5.23 5.52 -16.93
N ARG A 30 -4.61 4.41 -16.50
CA ARG A 30 -5.33 3.18 -16.13
C ARG A 30 -6.30 3.44 -14.98
N PHE A 31 -5.85 4.17 -13.94
CA PHE A 31 -6.68 4.54 -12.80
C PHE A 31 -7.88 5.39 -13.23
N TYR A 32 -7.66 6.40 -14.08
CA TYR A 32 -8.73 7.25 -14.60
C TYR A 32 -9.76 6.45 -15.40
N HIS A 33 -9.31 5.51 -16.23
CA HIS A 33 -10.20 4.66 -17.01
C HIS A 33 -11.07 3.76 -16.12
N GLU A 34 -10.50 3.12 -15.09
CA GLU A 34 -11.26 2.34 -14.12
C GLU A 34 -12.23 3.21 -13.30
N TYR A 35 -11.80 4.41 -12.92
CA TYR A 35 -12.64 5.38 -12.22
C TYR A 35 -13.85 5.81 -13.07
N MET A 36 -13.62 6.20 -14.33
CA MET A 36 -14.69 6.60 -15.26
C MET A 36 -15.68 5.46 -15.51
N ARG A 37 -15.17 4.23 -15.67
CA ARG A 37 -16.02 3.04 -15.84
C ARG A 37 -16.92 2.79 -14.62
N ALA A 38 -16.43 3.04 -13.42
CA ALA A 38 -17.24 2.91 -12.21
C ALA A 38 -18.20 4.09 -12.00
N ALA A 39 -17.77 5.31 -12.33
CA ALA A 39 -18.59 6.52 -12.23
C ALA A 39 -19.78 6.49 -13.20
N ASN A 40 -19.59 5.94 -14.40
CA ASN A 40 -20.65 5.82 -15.42
C ASN A 40 -21.61 4.63 -15.19
N SER A 41 -21.52 3.93 -14.06
CA SER A 41 -22.45 2.84 -13.76
C SER A 41 -23.80 3.41 -13.28
N HIS A 42 -24.87 3.11 -14.01
CA HIS A 42 -26.21 3.69 -13.80
C HIS A 42 -26.88 3.27 -12.46
N SER A 43 -26.37 2.24 -11.78
CA SER A 43 -26.97 1.74 -10.54
C SER A 43 -26.25 2.23 -9.28
N ASP A 44 -27.02 2.84 -8.37
CA ASP A 44 -26.55 3.36 -7.09
C ASP A 44 -25.96 2.28 -6.15
N ARG A 45 -26.39 1.02 -6.31
CA ARG A 45 -25.84 -0.12 -5.56
C ARG A 45 -24.43 -0.48 -6.04
N ILE A 46 -24.21 -0.60 -7.35
CA ILE A 46 -22.90 -0.92 -7.91
C ILE A 46 -21.90 0.20 -7.61
N ARG A 47 -22.35 1.47 -7.60
CA ARG A 47 -21.51 2.63 -7.26
C ARG A 47 -20.93 2.57 -5.83
N ARG A 48 -21.70 2.09 -4.84
CA ARG A 48 -21.23 1.98 -3.44
C ARG A 48 -20.24 0.83 -3.21
N PHE A 49 -20.39 -0.28 -3.93
CA PHE A 49 -19.41 -1.39 -3.84
C PHE A 49 -18.17 -1.13 -4.71
N GLY A 50 -18.35 -0.50 -5.87
CA GLY A 50 -17.25 -0.12 -6.77
C GLY A 50 -16.28 0.85 -6.11
N THR A 51 -16.78 1.87 -5.42
CA THR A 51 -15.93 2.86 -4.72
C THR A 51 -15.02 2.24 -3.66
N ARG A 52 -15.51 1.25 -2.89
CA ARG A 52 -14.67 0.52 -1.92
C ARG A 52 -13.53 -0.25 -2.60
N ASN A 53 -13.83 -0.95 -3.68
CA ASN A 53 -12.81 -1.68 -4.44
C ASN A 53 -11.80 -0.75 -5.09
N ILE A 54 -12.24 0.40 -5.61
CA ILE A 54 -11.37 1.44 -6.17
C ILE A 54 -10.41 1.94 -5.10
N VAL A 55 -10.89 2.33 -3.92
CA VAL A 55 -10.02 2.81 -2.83
C VAL A 55 -8.98 1.76 -2.42
N ILE A 56 -9.38 0.50 -2.30
CA ILE A 56 -8.45 -0.60 -1.98
C ILE A 56 -7.42 -0.78 -3.09
N PHE A 57 -7.85 -0.71 -4.35
CA PHE A 57 -6.97 -0.82 -5.52
C PHE A 57 -6.00 0.36 -5.60
N THR A 58 -6.46 1.61 -5.45
CA THR A 58 -5.63 2.82 -5.39
C THR A 58 -4.59 2.69 -4.29
N ARG A 59 -4.96 2.18 -3.11
CA ARG A 59 -4.02 1.99 -2.01
C ARG A 59 -2.93 0.98 -2.35
N LYS A 60 -3.29 -0.12 -3.01
CA LYS A 60 -2.30 -1.11 -3.49
C LYS A 60 -1.38 -0.51 -4.54
N VAL A 61 -1.92 0.18 -5.54
CA VAL A 61 -1.14 0.84 -6.60
C VAL A 61 -0.17 1.86 -6.02
N LEU A 62 -0.62 2.70 -5.08
CA LEU A 62 0.22 3.72 -4.45
C LEU A 62 1.35 3.09 -3.63
N VAL A 63 1.07 2.02 -2.89
CA VAL A 63 2.11 1.25 -2.17
C VAL A 63 3.10 0.63 -3.15
N THR A 64 2.64 0.03 -4.25
CA THR A 64 3.53 -0.53 -5.28
C THR A 64 4.41 0.55 -5.90
N LEU A 65 3.85 1.72 -6.24
CA LEU A 65 4.59 2.82 -6.85
C LEU A 65 5.64 3.39 -5.87
N LEU A 66 5.30 3.49 -4.58
CA LEU A 66 6.24 3.87 -3.54
C LEU A 66 7.37 2.84 -3.37
N LEU A 67 7.06 1.54 -3.41
CA LEU A 67 8.07 0.49 -3.37
C LEU A 67 9.02 0.55 -4.57
N VAL A 68 8.49 0.74 -5.79
CA VAL A 68 9.30 0.90 -7.00
C VAL A 68 10.20 2.13 -6.88
N LEU A 69 9.68 3.26 -6.41
CA LEU A 69 10.48 4.48 -6.19
C LEU A 69 11.61 4.24 -5.19
N VAL A 70 11.33 3.59 -4.05
CA VAL A 70 12.35 3.24 -3.05
C VAL A 70 13.40 2.30 -3.65
N LEU A 71 12.99 1.31 -4.46
CA LEU A 71 13.89 0.40 -5.16
C LEU A 71 14.80 1.15 -6.13
N VAL A 72 14.28 2.12 -6.88
CA VAL A 72 15.08 2.94 -7.80
C VAL A 72 16.06 3.83 -7.02
N LEU A 73 15.63 4.45 -5.93
CA LEU A 73 16.51 5.27 -5.08
C LEU A 73 17.58 4.42 -4.40
N ALA A 74 17.23 3.22 -3.92
CA ALA A 74 18.16 2.27 -3.34
C ALA A 74 19.15 1.76 -4.39
N TYR A 75 18.68 1.44 -5.60
CA TYR A 75 19.54 1.09 -6.73
C TYR A 75 20.55 2.21 -7.01
N ASP A 76 20.08 3.46 -7.14
CA ASP A 76 20.93 4.63 -7.36
C ASP A 76 21.91 4.91 -6.25
N ARG A 77 21.47 4.74 -5.01
CA ARG A 77 22.31 5.08 -3.85
C ARG A 77 23.26 3.95 -3.53
N VAL A 78 22.85 2.68 -3.58
CA VAL A 78 23.63 1.55 -3.07
C VAL A 78 24.64 1.01 -4.09
N LEU A 79 24.35 1.04 -5.39
CA LEU A 79 25.27 0.51 -6.40
C LEU A 79 26.57 1.29 -6.63
N PRO A 80 26.63 2.64 -6.47
CA PRO A 80 27.89 3.37 -6.53
C PRO A 80 28.95 2.84 -5.57
N HIS A 81 28.57 2.26 -4.42
CA HIS A 81 29.54 1.78 -3.43
C HIS A 81 29.94 0.31 -3.62
N TRP A 82 29.18 -0.48 -4.40
CA TRP A 82 29.34 -1.94 -4.43
C TRP A 82 29.86 -2.52 -5.75
N GLY A 83 29.91 -1.75 -6.85
CA GLY A 83 30.29 -2.33 -8.16
C GLY A 83 31.36 -1.57 -8.95
N ILE A 84 31.22 -0.25 -9.13
CA ILE A 84 32.03 0.51 -10.11
C ILE A 84 32.42 1.91 -9.58
N GLY A 85 31.59 2.54 -8.73
CA GLY A 85 31.88 3.86 -8.15
C GLY A 85 32.93 3.84 -7.05
N ALA A 86 33.19 2.69 -6.40
CA ALA A 86 34.30 2.55 -5.46
C ALA A 86 35.66 2.67 -6.16
N GLU A 87 35.79 2.13 -7.37
CA GLU A 87 37.01 2.28 -8.17
C GLU A 87 37.17 3.69 -8.72
N GLN A 88 36.09 4.35 -9.14
CA GLN A 88 36.15 5.76 -9.57
C GLN A 88 36.43 6.72 -8.41
N ALA A 89 35.88 6.47 -7.21
CA ALA A 89 36.19 7.24 -6.01
C ALA A 89 37.63 7.01 -5.52
N LEU A 90 38.16 5.79 -5.67
CA LEU A 90 39.58 5.49 -5.43
C LEU A 90 40.50 6.10 -6.49
N ALA A 91 40.09 6.12 -7.76
CA ALA A 91 40.83 6.75 -8.85
C ALA A 91 40.85 8.27 -8.71
N ALA A 92 39.73 8.90 -8.34
CA ALA A 92 39.66 10.34 -8.04
C ALA A 92 40.55 10.69 -6.83
N ARG A 93 40.51 9.89 -5.74
CA ARG A 93 41.41 10.07 -4.59
C ARG A 93 42.89 9.85 -4.92
N LYS A 94 43.22 8.96 -5.85
CA LYS A 94 44.59 8.77 -6.37
C LYS A 94 45.02 9.96 -7.23
N ALA A 95 44.13 10.50 -8.07
CA ALA A 95 44.41 11.70 -8.87
C ALA A 95 44.64 12.93 -7.99
N ASP A 96 43.83 13.14 -6.95
CA ASP A 96 44.00 14.25 -6.01
C ASP A 96 45.31 14.13 -5.18
N ARG A 97 45.69 12.91 -4.80
CA ARG A 97 46.99 12.66 -4.15
C ARG A 97 48.17 12.88 -5.09
N ALA A 98 48.07 12.46 -6.34
CA ALA A 98 49.12 12.69 -7.34
C ALA A 98 49.32 14.20 -7.61
N ASN A 99 48.23 14.96 -7.67
CA ASN A 99 48.29 16.42 -7.89
C ASN A 99 48.77 17.21 -6.66
N SER A 100 48.47 16.71 -5.46
CA SER A 100 48.98 17.30 -4.20
C SER A 100 50.50 17.03 -4.01
N GLN A 101 51.01 15.91 -4.52
CA GLN A 101 52.42 15.54 -4.42
C GLN A 101 53.30 16.29 -5.43
N SER A 102 52.77 16.63 -6.60
CA SER A 102 53.43 17.52 -7.58
C SER A 102 53.41 18.99 -7.16
N GLN A 103 52.41 19.46 -6.42
CA GLN A 103 52.44 20.79 -5.77
C GLN A 103 53.41 20.87 -4.57
N ALA A 104 53.54 19.79 -3.79
CA ALA A 104 54.56 19.73 -2.73
C ALA A 104 55.98 19.71 -3.30
N ALA A 105 56.20 19.02 -4.44
CA ALA A 105 57.50 18.98 -5.12
C ALA A 105 57.85 20.31 -5.83
N SER A 106 56.87 21.10 -6.29
CA SER A 106 57.13 22.42 -6.88
C SER A 106 57.42 23.50 -5.83
N LEU A 107 56.86 23.38 -4.61
CA LEU A 107 57.19 24.26 -3.49
C LEU A 107 58.58 23.96 -2.87
N GLN A 108 59.07 22.72 -2.98
CA GLN A 108 60.39 22.36 -2.47
C GLN A 108 61.53 22.81 -3.41
N ARG A 109 61.22 23.20 -4.66
CA ARG A 109 62.22 23.66 -5.65
C ARG A 109 62.45 25.18 -5.65
N VAL A 110 61.61 25.96 -4.97
CA VAL A 110 61.78 27.43 -4.82
C VAL A 110 62.48 27.80 -3.50
N SER A 111 62.74 26.83 -2.61
CA SER A 111 63.28 27.08 -1.26
C SER A 111 64.81 26.98 -1.14
N ARG A 112 65.56 27.02 -2.25
CA ARG A 112 67.04 27.00 -2.26
C ARG A 112 67.63 28.30 -2.85
N SER A 113 67.25 29.45 -2.30
CA SER A 113 68.11 30.64 -2.30
C SER A 113 67.68 31.62 -1.20
N SER A 114 68.70 32.22 -0.60
CA SER A 114 68.67 33.29 0.41
C SER A 114 68.21 32.92 1.83
N SER A 115 69.23 32.63 2.63
CA SER A 115 69.32 33.02 4.04
C SER A 115 69.02 34.51 4.23
N LYS A 116 68.34 34.90 5.32
CA LYS A 116 68.94 35.52 6.53
C LYS A 116 67.86 36.13 7.44
N ALA A 117 68.05 35.91 8.73
CA ALA A 117 67.31 36.30 9.93
C ALA A 117 66.43 37.58 9.90
N THR A 118 65.29 37.54 10.62
CA THR A 118 65.11 38.29 11.90
C THR A 118 63.87 37.89 12.69
N SER A 119 64.03 37.99 14.01
CA SER A 119 63.11 37.73 15.12
C SER A 119 61.90 38.68 15.15
N SER A 120 60.71 38.19 15.53
CA SER A 120 60.01 38.66 16.74
C SER A 120 58.61 38.04 16.98
N LYS A 121 58.37 37.79 18.28
CA LYS A 121 57.12 37.91 19.05
C LYS A 121 55.89 37.01 18.77
N ARG A 122 55.74 36.04 19.70
CA ARG A 122 54.52 35.66 20.45
C ARG A 122 53.29 36.57 20.26
N VAL A 123 52.11 35.98 20.04
CA VAL A 123 50.93 36.09 20.94
C VAL A 123 50.05 34.83 20.82
N SER A 124 49.57 34.37 21.96
CA SER A 124 48.65 33.26 22.21
C SER A 124 47.18 33.69 22.26
N SER A 125 46.27 32.85 21.76
CA SER A 125 44.90 32.62 22.27
C SER A 125 44.36 31.38 21.54
N LYS A 126 44.05 30.22 22.13
CA LYS A 126 43.27 29.84 23.31
C LYS A 126 41.83 30.37 23.29
N VAL A 127 40.94 29.65 22.59
CA VAL A 127 39.54 29.48 23.01
C VAL A 127 39.09 28.06 22.64
N SER A 128 38.90 27.26 23.68
CA SER A 128 38.13 26.02 23.74
C SER A 128 36.63 26.33 23.83
N HIS A 129 35.78 25.29 23.84
CA HIS A 129 34.36 25.17 24.23
C HIS A 129 33.53 24.61 23.07
N SER A 130 32.52 23.76 23.25
CA SER A 130 32.03 22.96 24.37
C SER A 130 30.83 22.20 23.81
N SER A 131 30.67 20.98 24.28
CA SER A 131 29.63 19.99 24.01
C SER A 131 28.18 20.38 24.36
N GLN A 132 27.27 19.49 23.94
CA GLN A 132 25.96 19.11 24.50
C GLN A 132 24.70 19.73 23.86
N THR A 133 23.48 19.18 23.89
CA THR A 133 22.81 17.85 24.03
C THR A 133 21.30 18.23 24.09
N LYS A 134 20.40 17.25 23.84
CA LYS A 134 18.98 17.14 24.29
C LYS A 134 17.93 17.58 23.25
N GLN A 135 16.93 16.80 22.82
CA GLN A 135 15.98 15.83 23.41
C GLN A 135 14.55 16.42 23.49
N SER A 136 13.55 15.54 23.35
CA SER A 136 12.07 15.66 23.44
C SER A 136 11.36 15.69 22.07
N SER A 137 10.46 14.78 21.68
CA SER A 137 9.43 13.96 22.32
C SER A 137 8.25 14.75 22.87
N HIS A 138 7.18 14.89 22.07
CA HIS A 138 5.84 15.18 22.58
C HIS A 138 4.79 14.24 22.00
N LYS A 139 4.01 13.73 22.96
CA LYS A 139 2.97 12.72 22.93
C LYS A 139 1.68 13.45 23.28
N SER A 140 0.61 13.28 22.52
CA SER A 140 -0.73 13.65 22.98
C SER A 140 -1.80 12.67 22.48
N LYS A 141 -2.41 12.02 23.48
CA LYS A 141 -3.64 11.23 23.41
C LYS A 141 -4.84 12.18 23.42
N THR A 142 -5.91 11.85 22.71
CA THR A 142 -7.27 12.24 23.14
C THR A 142 -8.29 11.11 22.89
N ARG A 143 -8.99 10.74 23.97
CA ARG A 143 -10.10 9.79 24.11
C ARG A 143 -11.45 10.47 23.77
N ARG A 144 -12.46 9.65 23.40
CA ARG A 144 -13.90 9.65 23.80
C ARG A 144 -14.76 9.16 22.62
N SER A 145 -15.92 8.50 22.74
CA SER A 145 -16.60 7.73 23.78
C SER A 145 -17.86 7.11 23.12
N ARG A 146 -18.29 5.96 23.66
CA ARG A 146 -19.56 5.23 23.45
C ARG A 146 -20.79 6.07 23.08
N LYS A 147 -21.65 5.48 22.22
CA LYS A 147 -23.11 5.43 22.48
C LYS A 147 -23.71 4.12 21.95
N GLN A 148 -24.01 3.22 22.89
CA GLN A 148 -24.88 2.05 22.69
C GLN A 148 -26.33 2.51 22.80
N VAL A 149 -27.21 2.01 21.93
CA VAL A 149 -28.67 2.10 22.13
C VAL A 149 -29.33 0.76 21.77
N ALA A 150 -30.00 0.24 22.82
CA ALA A 150 -31.19 -0.61 22.89
C ALA A 150 -31.25 -1.96 22.17
N LYS A 151 -31.22 -3.00 23.03
CA LYS A 151 -31.84 -4.31 22.86
C LYS A 151 -33.36 -4.16 22.64
N ARG A 152 -33.91 -4.88 21.66
CA ARG A 152 -35.30 -5.36 21.67
C ARG A 152 -35.26 -6.89 21.69
N SER A 153 -35.73 -7.43 22.80
CA SER A 153 -35.95 -8.84 23.07
C SER A 153 -37.15 -9.36 22.29
N SER A 154 -36.96 -10.41 21.49
CA SER A 154 -38.02 -11.33 21.13
C SER A 154 -37.55 -12.75 21.37
N SER A 155 -38.37 -13.47 22.13
CA SER A 155 -38.24 -14.88 22.46
C SER A 155 -37.96 -15.70 21.21
N SER A 156 -36.82 -16.38 21.17
CA SER A 156 -36.73 -17.57 20.34
C SER A 156 -36.10 -18.66 21.16
N GLN A 157 -36.78 -19.80 21.16
CA GLN A 157 -36.23 -21.13 21.42
C GLN A 157 -34.74 -21.16 21.09
N ASN A 158 -34.00 -21.75 22.03
CA ASN A 158 -32.56 -21.94 22.05
C ASN A 158 -32.11 -22.93 20.95
N LEU A 159 -32.53 -22.69 19.70
CA LEU A 159 -31.95 -23.28 18.52
C LEU A 159 -30.57 -22.67 18.41
N ASN A 160 -29.56 -23.53 18.33
CA ASN A 160 -28.15 -23.18 18.18
C ASN A 160 -27.97 -22.10 17.08
N ARG A 161 -28.05 -20.81 17.46
CA ARG A 161 -28.19 -19.64 16.58
C ARG A 161 -26.86 -19.45 15.83
N GLY A 162 -26.72 -20.18 14.73
CA GLY A 162 -25.48 -20.24 13.95
C GLY A 162 -25.16 -21.61 13.33
N SER A 163 -26.04 -22.61 13.43
CA SER A 163 -25.88 -23.84 12.65
C SER A 163 -26.38 -23.66 11.21
N LYS A 164 -25.83 -24.44 10.28
CA LYS A 164 -26.21 -24.44 8.85
C LYS A 164 -27.71 -24.72 8.68
N GLN A 165 -28.23 -25.64 9.49
CA GLN A 165 -29.62 -26.07 9.51
C GLN A 165 -30.54 -24.96 10.05
N THR A 166 -30.09 -24.21 11.07
CA THR A 166 -30.84 -23.07 11.60
C THR A 166 -31.02 -21.97 10.55
N ALA A 167 -29.99 -21.69 9.74
CA ALA A 167 -30.10 -20.70 8.67
C ALA A 167 -31.18 -21.08 7.64
N VAL A 168 -31.20 -22.35 7.21
CA VAL A 168 -32.22 -22.86 6.29
C VAL A 168 -33.63 -22.78 6.92
N ALA A 169 -33.76 -23.18 8.18
CA ALA A 169 -35.03 -23.13 8.90
C ALA A 169 -35.57 -21.70 9.07
N ILE A 170 -34.69 -20.71 9.26
CA ILE A 170 -35.05 -19.29 9.33
C ILE A 170 -35.64 -18.83 8.00
N VAL A 171 -35.00 -19.16 6.86
CA VAL A 171 -35.51 -18.80 5.53
C VAL A 171 -36.83 -19.50 5.23
N GLN A 172 -36.95 -20.79 5.53
CA GLN A 172 -38.21 -21.52 5.38
C GLN A 172 -39.34 -20.92 6.22
N ARG A 173 -39.06 -20.53 7.47
CA ARG A 173 -40.05 -19.89 8.35
C ARG A 173 -40.46 -18.51 7.84
N TYR A 174 -39.56 -17.76 7.23
CA TYR A 174 -39.85 -16.46 6.63
C TYR A 174 -40.84 -16.59 5.48
N PHE A 175 -40.58 -17.46 4.51
CA PHE A 175 -41.49 -17.65 3.36
C PHE A 175 -42.80 -18.37 3.72
N LYS A 176 -42.87 -19.06 4.86
CA LYS A 176 -44.15 -19.51 5.43
C LYS A 176 -45.03 -18.35 5.89
N LYS A 177 -44.44 -17.22 6.30
CA LYS A 177 -45.15 -16.01 6.73
C LYS A 177 -45.37 -15.02 5.58
N HIS A 178 -44.50 -15.04 4.59
CA HIS A 178 -44.50 -14.16 3.41
C HIS A 178 -44.51 -15.02 2.14
N PRO A 179 -45.61 -15.74 1.84
CA PRO A 179 -45.67 -16.63 0.68
C PRO A 179 -45.66 -15.87 -0.66
N ASP A 180 -46.13 -14.63 -0.66
CA ASP A 180 -46.16 -13.69 -1.78
C ASP A 180 -44.77 -13.21 -2.23
N GLU A 181 -43.81 -13.16 -1.30
CA GLU A 181 -42.42 -12.83 -1.63
C GLU A 181 -41.62 -14.02 -2.19
N LYS A 182 -42.18 -15.23 -2.11
CA LYS A 182 -41.52 -16.44 -2.61
C LYS A 182 -41.72 -16.53 -4.12
N SER A 183 -40.62 -16.49 -4.89
CA SER A 183 -40.68 -16.83 -6.32
C SER A 183 -41.27 -18.24 -6.50
N SER A 184 -42.21 -18.36 -7.45
CA SER A 184 -42.89 -19.63 -7.79
C SER A 184 -41.91 -20.74 -8.16
N ASP A 185 -40.72 -20.36 -8.63
CA ASP A 185 -39.72 -21.27 -9.16
C ASP A 185 -38.86 -21.88 -8.05
N ILE A 186 -38.96 -21.40 -6.80
CA ILE A 186 -38.20 -21.93 -5.67
C ILE A 186 -38.97 -23.08 -5.03
N ASP A 187 -38.41 -24.28 -5.08
CA ASP A 187 -38.98 -25.46 -4.42
C ASP A 187 -38.28 -25.75 -3.09
N THR A 188 -36.94 -25.79 -3.11
CA THR A 188 -36.14 -26.18 -1.94
C THR A 188 -35.14 -25.11 -1.53
N PHE A 189 -34.85 -25.04 -0.23
CA PHE A 189 -33.82 -24.18 0.33
C PHE A 189 -32.68 -25.04 0.86
N LYS A 190 -31.44 -24.75 0.44
CA LYS A 190 -30.25 -25.47 0.90
C LYS A 190 -29.16 -24.50 1.33
N TYR A 191 -28.32 -24.94 2.26
CA TYR A 191 -27.16 -24.17 2.68
C TYR A 191 -26.13 -24.12 1.54
N ALA A 192 -25.72 -22.92 1.16
CA ALA A 192 -24.77 -22.69 0.07
C ALA A 192 -23.35 -22.36 0.57
N GLY A 193 -23.22 -21.71 1.74
CA GLY A 193 -21.91 -21.28 2.22
C GLY A 193 -21.96 -20.33 3.41
N LYS A 194 -20.78 -19.90 3.87
CA LYS A 194 -20.63 -18.89 4.92
C LYS A 194 -19.77 -17.78 4.36
N THR A 195 -20.22 -16.55 4.52
CA THR A 195 -19.51 -15.37 4.02
C THR A 195 -19.51 -14.24 5.06
N THR A 196 -18.83 -13.16 4.74
CA THR A 196 -18.93 -11.90 5.48
C THR A 196 -19.63 -10.89 4.58
N ALA A 197 -20.88 -10.56 4.92
CA ALA A 197 -21.69 -9.56 4.22
C ALA A 197 -21.93 -8.38 5.17
N TYR A 198 -21.74 -7.15 4.71
CA TYR A 198 -21.92 -5.93 5.52
C TYR A 198 -21.16 -5.97 6.86
N GLU A 199 -19.90 -6.41 6.84
CA GLU A 199 -19.02 -6.52 8.02
C GLU A 199 -19.52 -7.49 9.09
N ARG A 200 -20.50 -8.34 8.75
CA ARG A 200 -21.06 -9.35 9.62
C ARG A 200 -20.98 -10.72 8.98
N VAL A 201 -20.76 -11.73 9.81
CA VAL A 201 -20.78 -13.12 9.37
C VAL A 201 -22.23 -13.49 9.02
N ALA A 202 -22.42 -13.95 7.78
CA ALA A 202 -23.70 -14.38 7.25
C ALA A 202 -23.61 -15.82 6.71
N TYR A 203 -24.70 -16.57 6.87
CA TYR A 203 -24.89 -17.88 6.26
C TYR A 203 -25.65 -17.70 4.95
N GLN A 204 -25.11 -18.22 3.86
CA GLN A 204 -25.72 -18.23 2.55
C GLN A 204 -26.69 -19.41 2.45
N VAL A 205 -27.93 -19.12 2.11
CA VAL A 205 -28.96 -20.11 1.81
C VAL A 205 -29.41 -19.89 0.37
N GLY A 206 -29.27 -20.91 -0.47
CA GLY A 206 -29.73 -20.89 -1.84
C GLY A 206 -31.17 -21.39 -1.97
N GLY A 207 -31.98 -20.73 -2.79
CA GLY A 207 -33.25 -21.24 -3.30
C GLY A 207 -33.04 -21.97 -4.63
N TYR A 208 -33.53 -23.20 -4.74
CA TYR A 208 -33.36 -24.07 -5.90
C TYR A 208 -34.71 -24.47 -6.48
N ALA A 209 -34.79 -24.53 -7.81
CA ALA A 209 -35.93 -25.09 -8.51
C ALA A 209 -36.01 -26.62 -8.36
N LYS A 210 -37.23 -27.14 -8.49
CA LYS A 210 -37.50 -28.57 -8.42
C LYS A 210 -36.69 -29.32 -9.48
N GLY A 211 -35.87 -30.27 -9.05
CA GLY A 211 -35.02 -31.07 -9.94
C GLY A 211 -33.80 -30.34 -10.52
N ASN A 212 -33.53 -29.10 -10.13
CA ASN A 212 -32.39 -28.33 -10.62
C ASN A 212 -31.32 -28.12 -9.55
N THR A 213 -30.05 -28.23 -9.95
CA THR A 213 -28.89 -27.90 -9.11
C THR A 213 -28.49 -26.42 -9.22
N LYS A 214 -29.06 -25.68 -10.17
CA LYS A 214 -28.84 -24.25 -10.33
C LYS A 214 -29.57 -23.48 -9.23
N MET A 215 -28.80 -22.64 -8.53
CA MET A 215 -29.30 -21.71 -7.52
C MET A 215 -29.98 -20.53 -8.21
N LEU A 216 -31.26 -20.31 -7.92
CA LEU A 216 -32.03 -19.20 -8.48
C LEU A 216 -31.90 -17.93 -7.64
N HIS A 217 -31.92 -18.09 -6.31
CA HIS A 217 -31.88 -16.96 -5.37
C HIS A 217 -30.91 -17.24 -4.23
N LEU A 218 -30.26 -16.18 -3.76
CA LEU A 218 -29.33 -16.23 -2.64
C LEU A 218 -29.83 -15.38 -1.47
N PHE A 219 -29.95 -16.00 -0.31
CA PHE A 219 -30.38 -15.36 0.93
C PHE A 219 -29.23 -15.33 1.93
N TYR A 220 -28.97 -14.17 2.53
CA TYR A 220 -28.06 -14.03 3.66
C TYR A 220 -28.83 -14.08 4.96
N VAL A 221 -28.47 -15.03 5.81
CA VAL A 221 -29.02 -15.18 7.16
C VAL A 221 -27.95 -14.81 8.18
N TYR A 222 -28.23 -13.79 8.97
CA TYR A 222 -27.33 -13.36 10.05
C TYR A 222 -27.63 -14.09 11.35
N LYS A 223 -26.68 -14.05 12.30
CA LYS A 223 -26.84 -14.69 13.62
C LYS A 223 -28.03 -14.14 14.43
N ASP A 224 -28.46 -12.92 14.15
CA ASP A 224 -29.62 -12.29 14.78
C ASP A 224 -30.96 -12.72 14.14
N GLY A 225 -30.93 -13.58 13.12
CA GLY A 225 -32.11 -14.08 12.42
C GLY A 225 -32.64 -13.15 11.33
N ARG A 226 -31.95 -12.03 11.06
CA ARG A 226 -32.29 -11.17 9.92
C ARG A 226 -31.96 -11.89 8.62
N ILE A 227 -32.82 -11.72 7.64
CA ILE A 227 -32.64 -12.21 6.28
C ILE A 227 -32.41 -11.01 5.38
N ALA A 228 -31.43 -11.10 4.47
CA ALA A 228 -31.25 -10.15 3.39
C ALA A 228 -31.26 -10.91 2.07
N THR A 229 -32.16 -10.51 1.18
CA THR A 229 -32.26 -11.01 -0.20
C THR A 229 -31.17 -10.39 -1.06
N VAL A 230 -30.45 -11.25 -1.80
CA VAL A 230 -29.60 -10.84 -2.90
C VAL A 230 -30.36 -11.20 -4.17
N TYR A 231 -30.88 -10.17 -4.84
CA TYR A 231 -31.41 -10.27 -6.19
C TYR A 231 -30.26 -10.27 -7.18
#